data_AF-A0A657B6D5-F1
#
_entry.id   AF-A0A657B6D5-F1
#
_cell.length_a   1.000
_cell.length_b   1.000
_cell.length_c   1.000
_cell.angle_alpha   90.00
_cell.angle_beta   90.00
_cell.angle_gamma   90.00
#
_symmetry.space_group_name_H-M   'P 1'
#
loop_
_entity.id
_entity.type
_entity.pdbx_description
1 polymer ?
#
loop_
_entity_poly.entity_id
_entity_poly.type
_entity_poly.pdbx_seq_one_letter_code
_entity_poly.pdbx_strand_id
1 'polypeptide(L)' 'MSNTYLTTEELSERIKYDSRTIRNQLKDSVLIEGIHYFRPFQGRKILYIWERVEERMLQTAEQSAFAIPMANGGVAHGS' A
#
# COMPACT_ATOMS: atom_id res chain seq x y z
N MET A 1 21.58 5.96 -3.65
CA MET A 1 20.13 5.69 -3.68
C MET A 1 19.95 4.44 -4.51
N SER A 2 19.71 3.32 -3.85
CA SER A 2 19.60 2.00 -4.47
C SER A 2 18.11 1.67 -4.48
N ASN A 3 17.47 1.60 -5.65
CA ASN A 3 16.09 1.12 -5.73
C ASN A 3 16.12 -0.40 -5.64
N THR A 4 15.53 -0.95 -4.59
CA THR A 4 15.47 -2.40 -4.37
C THR A 4 14.28 -2.94 -5.12
N TYR A 5 14.57 -3.70 -6.18
CA TYR A 5 13.55 -4.35 -6.98
C TYR A 5 13.20 -5.70 -6.38
N LEU A 6 11.93 -5.89 -6.05
CA LEU A 6 11.41 -7.12 -5.45
C LEU A 6 10.35 -7.72 -6.38
N THR A 7 10.35 -9.04 -6.48
CA THR A 7 9.23 -9.78 -7.06
C THR A 7 8.05 -9.82 -6.09
N THR A 8 6.90 -10.34 -6.55
CA THR A 8 5.73 -10.51 -5.66
C THR A 8 6.06 -11.42 -4.48
N GLU A 9 6.84 -12.48 -4.71
CA GLU A 9 7.22 -13.46 -3.69
C GLU A 9 8.16 -12.84 -2.66
N GLU A 10 9.21 -12.15 -3.10
CA GLU A 10 10.15 -11.47 -2.18
C GLU A 10 9.46 -10.35 -1.38
N LEU A 11 8.55 -9.59 -2.01
CA LEU A 11 7.76 -8.60 -1.31
C LEU A 11 6.88 -9.28 -0.24
N SER A 12 6.24 -10.40 -0.59
CA SER A 12 5.39 -11.18 0.32
C SER A 12 6.13 -11.62 1.60
N GLU A 13 7.37 -12.09 1.46
CA GLU A 13 8.20 -12.48 2.60
C GLU A 13 8.64 -11.31 3.47
N ARG A 14 8.80 -10.12 2.86
CA ARG A 14 9.30 -8.91 3.52
C ARG A 14 8.22 -8.22 4.33
N ILE A 15 7.03 -8.00 3.76
CA ILE A 15 5.89 -7.38 4.47
C ILE A 15 5.00 -8.42 5.17
N LYS A 16 5.33 -9.71 5.06
CA LYS A 16 4.59 -10.84 5.66
C LYS A 16 3.13 -10.92 5.22
N TYR A 17 2.83 -10.47 4.01
CA TYR A 17 1.52 -10.63 3.37
C TYR A 17 1.56 -11.77 2.37
N ASP A 18 0.41 -12.38 2.10
CA ASP A 18 0.30 -13.38 1.04
C ASP A 18 0.45 -12.75 -0.36
N SER A 19 1.10 -13.46 -1.27
CA SER A 19 1.30 -13.05 -2.67
C SER A 19 -0.01 -12.71 -3.39
N ARG A 20 -1.10 -13.43 -3.07
CA ARG A 20 -2.44 -13.16 -3.61
C ARG A 20 -3.00 -11.85 -3.09
N THR A 21 -2.84 -11.57 -1.80
CA THR A 21 -3.26 -10.31 -1.18
C THR A 21 -2.53 -9.12 -1.79
N ILE A 22 -1.23 -9.25 -2.02
CA ILE A 22 -0.45 -8.20 -2.68
C ILE A 22 -0.99 -7.91 -4.08
N ARG A 23 -1.28 -8.95 -4.86
CA ARG A 23 -1.69 -8.81 -6.27
C ARG A 23 -3.14 -8.34 -6.44
N ASN A 24 -4.04 -8.70 -5.52
CA ASN A 24 -5.47 -8.40 -5.63
C ASN A 24 -5.92 -7.21 -4.80
N GLN A 25 -5.30 -6.98 -3.64
CA GLN A 25 -5.69 -5.89 -2.74
C GLN A 25 -4.73 -4.72 -2.89
N LEU A 26 -3.44 -4.92 -2.61
CA LEU A 26 -2.46 -3.84 -2.57
C LEU A 26 -2.23 -3.23 -3.96
N LYS A 27 -2.06 -4.06 -4.98
CA LYS A 27 -1.85 -3.62 -6.36
C LYS A 27 -2.98 -2.75 -6.90
N ASP A 28 -4.24 -3.10 -6.63
CA ASP A 28 -5.39 -2.38 -7.21
C ASP A 28 -5.92 -1.26 -6.30
N SER A 29 -5.66 -1.31 -4.98
CA SER A 29 -6.14 -0.30 -4.04
C SER A 29 -5.12 0.79 -3.73
N VAL A 30 -3.82 0.48 -3.71
CA VAL A 30 -2.82 1.35 -3.06
C VAL A 30 -1.60 1.62 -3.92
N LEU A 31 -1.22 0.67 -4.79
CA LEU A 31 0.00 0.76 -5.60
C LEU A 31 -0.32 1.22 -7.03
N ILE A 32 0.52 2.12 -7.54
CA ILE A 32 0.37 2.71 -8.88
C ILE A 32 1.44 2.13 -9.83
N GLU A 33 1.02 1.69 -11.02
CA GLU A 33 1.90 1.23 -12.09
C GLU A 33 2.83 2.36 -12.57
N GLY A 34 4.10 2.06 -12.81
CA GLY A 34 5.15 3.02 -13.17
C GLY A 34 5.79 3.75 -11.99
N ILE A 35 5.17 3.72 -10.79
CA ILE A 35 5.72 4.32 -9.58
C ILE A 35 6.13 3.25 -8.57
N HIS A 36 5.21 2.36 -8.21
CA HIS A 36 5.39 1.35 -7.16
C HIS A 36 5.74 -0.01 -7.73
N TYR A 37 5.22 -0.31 -8.92
CA TYR A 37 5.51 -1.53 -9.64
C TYR A 37 5.58 -1.26 -11.14
N PHE A 38 6.30 -2.10 -11.86
CA PHE A 38 6.38 -2.05 -13.32
C PHE A 38 6.53 -3.46 -13.89
N ARG A 39 6.22 -3.58 -15.19
CA ARG A 39 6.34 -4.83 -15.94
C ARG A 39 7.50 -4.71 -16.93
N PRO A 40 8.68 -5.24 -16.61
CA PRO A 40 9.79 -5.22 -17.54
C PRO A 40 9.55 -6.15 -18.76
N PHE A 41 10.00 -5.70 -19.94
CA PHE A 41 10.12 -6.48 -21.18
C PHE A 41 8.87 -7.24 -21.67
N GLN A 42 7.68 -6.63 -21.59
CA GLN A 42 6.39 -7.26 -21.99
C GLN A 42 6.12 -8.62 -21.30
N GLY A 43 6.86 -8.93 -20.24
CA GLY A 43 6.75 -10.19 -19.51
C GLY A 43 5.51 -10.25 -18.63
N ARG A 44 5.12 -11.47 -18.26
CA ARG A 44 4.07 -11.71 -17.25
C ARG A 44 4.51 -11.40 -15.82
N LYS A 45 5.80 -11.11 -15.61
CA LYS A 45 6.38 -10.87 -14.29
C LYS A 45 6.27 -9.40 -13.91
N ILE A 46 5.85 -9.14 -12.68
CA ILE A 46 5.74 -7.79 -12.10
C ILE A 46 6.88 -7.61 -11.11
N LEU A 47 7.58 -6.49 -11.22
CA LEU A 47 8.58 -6.04 -10.25
C LEU A 47 8.04 -4.86 -9.46
N TYR A 48 8.37 -4.83 -8.18
CA TYR A 48 8.00 -3.79 -7.23
C TYR A 48 9.26 -3.04 -6.79
N ILE A 49 9.12 -1.75 -6.50
CA ILE A 49 10.18 -0.90 -5.96
C ILE A 49 9.93 -0.76 -4.46
N TRP A 50 10.76 -1.40 -3.64
CA TRP A 50 10.57 -1.45 -2.18
C TRP A 50 10.36 -0.07 -1.57
N GLU A 51 11.22 0.87 -1.92
CA GLU A 51 11.27 2.20 -1.32
C GLU A 51 9.95 2.96 -1.55
N ARG A 52 9.35 2.79 -2.74
CA ARG A 52 8.07 3.42 -3.10
C ARG A 52 6.89 2.73 -2.43
N VAL A 53 6.94 1.40 -2.34
CA VAL A 53 5.92 0.61 -1.64
C VAL A 53 5.90 0.97 -0.15
N GLU A 54 7.07 1.03 0.50
CA GLU A 54 7.23 1.38 1.91
C GLU A 54 6.69 2.78 2.21
N GLU A 55 7.09 3.78 1.43
CA GLU A 55 6.60 5.16 1.55
C GLU A 55 5.07 5.22 1.48
N ARG A 56 4.47 4.49 0.55
CA ARG A 56 3.01 4.48 0.38
C ARG A 56 2.28 3.73 1.50
N MET A 57 2.88 2.67 2.04
CA MET A 57 2.35 1.97 3.21
C MET A 57 2.34 2.87 4.44
N LEU A 58 3.42 3.62 4.68
CA LEU A 58 3.51 4.60 5.77
C LEU A 58 2.46 5.70 5.60
N GLN A 59 2.37 6.29 4.41
CA GLN A 59 1.38 7.35 4.14
C GLN A 59 -0.07 6.85 4.30
N THR A 60 -0.36 5.61 3.93
CA THR A 60 -1.71 5.02 4.10
C THR A 60 -2.01 4.73 5.56
N ALA A 61 -1.03 4.29 6.34
CA ALA A 61 -1.17 4.10 7.79
C ALA A 61 -1.43 5.43 8.50
N GLU A 62 -0.72 6.50 8.12
CA GLU A 62 -0.94 7.85 8.64
C GLU A 62 -2.33 8.40 8.28
N GLN A 63 -2.78 8.22 7.04
CA GLN A 63 -4.13 8.60 6.61
C GLN A 63 -5.22 7.85 7.38
N SER A 64 -5.00 6.56 7.65
CA SER A 64 -5.93 5.74 8.44
C SER A 64 -5.97 6.17 9.90
N ALA A 65 -4.83 6.60 10.46
CA ALA A 65 -4.75 7.17 11.81
C ALA A 65 -5.42 8.56 11.90
N PHE A 66 -5.41 9.33 10.81
CA PHE A 66 -6.06 10.64 10.74
C PHE A 66 -7.57 10.56 10.44
N ALA A 67 -8.07 9.41 9.98
CA ALA A 67 -9.47 9.16 9.67
C ALA A 67 -10.29 8.71 10.90
N ILE A 68 -10.06 9.30 12.07
CA ILE A 68 -11.08 9.30 13.12
C ILE A 68 -12.14 10.32 12.67
N PRO A 69 -13.35 9.90 12.27
CA PRO A 69 -14.42 10.86 12.09
C PRO A 69 -14.74 11.37 13.49
N MET A 70 -14.40 12.62 13.75
CA MET A 70 -15.04 13.41 14.81
C MET A 70 -16.52 13.48 14.45
N ALA A 71 -17.28 12.45 14.83
CA ALA A 71 -18.74 12.46 14.83
C ALA A 71 -19.20 13.45 15.91
N ASN A 72 -19.05 14.73 15.62
CA ASN A 72 -19.52 15.84 16.41
C ASN A 72 -21.03 15.99 16.14
N GLY A 73 -21.80 14.96 16.55
CA GLY A 73 -23.25 15.00 16.60
C GLY A 73 -23.68 15.50 17.96
N GLY A 74 -23.78 16.82 18.11
CA GLY A 74 -24.30 17.45 19.32
C GLY A 74 -25.74 17.04 19.61
N VAL A 75 -26.08 16.85 20.89
CA VAL A 75 -26.82 17.80 21.74
C VAL A 75 -27.00 17.16 23.12
N ALA A 76 -26.56 17.83 24.18
CA ALA A 76 -26.94 17.47 25.55
C ALA A 76 -28.01 18.48 26.00
N HIS A 77 -29.28 18.05 26.01
CA HIS A 77 -30.35 18.82 26.63
C HIS A 77 -30.33 18.50 28.14
N GLY A 78 -29.82 19.45 28.93
CA GLY A 78 -30.00 19.45 30.37
C GLY A 78 -31.39 19.98 30.71
N SER A 79 -32.12 19.23 31.52
CA SER A 79 -33.25 19.71 32.33
C SER A 79 -33.22 18.99 33.66
#